data_AF-A0A7V9NFU5-F1
#
_entry.id   AF-A0A7V9NFU5-F1
#
_cell.length_a   1.000
_cell.length_b   1.000
_cell.length_c   1.000
_cell.angle_alpha   90.00
_cell.angle_beta   90.00
_cell.angle_gamma   90.00
#
_symmetry.space_group_name_H-M   'P 1'
#
loop_
_entity.id
_entity.type
_entity.pdbx_description
1 polymer ?
#
loop_
_entity_poly.entity_id
_entity_poly.type
_entity_poly.pdbx_seq_one_letter_code
_entity_poly.pdbx_strand_id
1 'polypeptide(L)'
;MNSSAAPVCRIIAGPNGAGKTTFALKYLPLVAPGTAFVNADLIAAGLSPLAPEQQLVAASRLFLQQIEHHVSEGRDFAFETTL
;
A
#
# COMPACT_ATOMS: atom_id res chain seq x y z
N MET A 1 -9.67 24.45 17.40
CA MET A 1 -10.00 23.83 16.09
C MET A 1 -8.68 23.43 15.47
N ASN A 2 -8.24 22.18 15.61
CA ASN A 2 -7.04 21.72 14.90
C ASN A 2 -7.39 21.71 13.41
N SER A 3 -6.67 22.52 12.63
CA SER A 3 -6.70 22.43 11.18
C SER A 3 -6.16 21.04 10.82
N SER A 4 -7.05 20.09 10.51
CA SER A 4 -6.63 18.80 10.00
C SER A 4 -5.96 19.05 8.65
N ALA A 5 -4.67 18.77 8.55
CA ALA A 5 -3.97 18.80 7.28
C ALA A 5 -4.71 17.92 6.25
N ALA A 6 -4.62 18.28 4.97
CA ALA A 6 -5.19 17.46 3.91
C ALA A 6 -4.59 16.03 3.95
N PRO A 7 -5.37 14.98 3.67
CA PRO A 7 -4.88 13.61 3.66
C PRO A 7 -3.72 13.44 2.68
N VAL A 8 -2.71 12.65 3.06
CA VAL A 8 -1.50 12.43 2.26
C VAL A 8 -1.50 11.03 1.65
N CYS A 9 -1.39 10.98 0.32
CA CYS A 9 -1.12 9.77 -0.44
C CYS A 9 0.39 9.67 -0.74
N ARG A 10 1.05 8.61 -0.27
CA ARG A 10 2.49 8.37 -0.48
C ARG A 10 2.70 7.24 -1.48
N ILE A 11 3.55 7.47 -2.48
CA ILE A 11 3.85 6.47 -3.51
C ILE A 11 5.29 6.02 -3.36
N ILE A 12 5.50 4.72 -3.18
CA ILE A 12 6.82 4.10 -3.14
C ILE A 12 7.06 3.46 -4.51
N ALA A 13 7.92 4.08 -5.32
CA ALA A 13 8.13 3.70 -6.71
C ALA A 13 9.57 3.29 -7.00
N GLY A 14 9.75 2.42 -8.01
CA GLY A 14 11.05 1.92 -8.43
C GLY A 14 10.95 0.59 -9.18
N PRO A 15 12.05 0.10 -9.79
CA PRO A 15 12.02 -1.12 -10.59
C PRO A 15 11.76 -2.37 -9.73
N ASN A 16 11.46 -3.49 -10.41
CA ASN A 16 11.38 -4.80 -9.76
C ASN A 16 12.71 -5.16 -9.09
N GLY A 17 12.65 -5.71 -7.88
CA GLY A 17 13.86 -6.08 -7.11
C GLY A 17 14.57 -4.93 -6.40
N ALA A 18 14.11 -3.68 -6.49
CA ALA A 18 14.74 -2.53 -5.82
C ALA A 18 14.58 -2.51 -4.28
N GLY A 19 13.85 -3.46 -3.69
CA GLY A 19 13.61 -3.52 -2.24
C GLY A 19 12.53 -2.57 -1.73
N LYS A 20 11.59 -2.14 -2.58
CA LYS A 20 10.48 -1.21 -2.23
C LYS A 20 9.68 -1.67 -1.01
N THR A 21 9.26 -2.93 -0.98
CA THR A 21 8.47 -3.48 0.12
C THR A 21 9.27 -3.49 1.42
N THR A 22 10.55 -3.87 1.35
CA THR A 22 11.47 -3.84 2.50
C THR A 22 11.67 -2.42 3.03
N PHE A 23 11.85 -1.45 2.12
CA PHE A 23 11.95 -0.04 2.47
C PHE A 23 10.66 0.45 3.14
N ALA A 24 9.49 0.16 2.55
CA ALA A 24 8.20 0.55 3.07
C ALA A 24 7.98 0.05 4.49
N LEU A 25 8.14 -1.26 4.73
CA LEU A 25 7.92 -1.88 6.03
C LEU A 25 8.89 -1.36 7.10
N LYS A 26 10.11 -1.00 6.72
CA LYS A 26 11.13 -0.50 7.66
C LYS A 26 10.95 0.98 7.99
N TYR A 27 10.69 1.82 6.99
CA TYR A 27 10.78 3.27 7.12
C TYR A 27 9.43 3.98 7.19
N LEU A 28 8.38 3.46 6.56
CA LEU A 28 7.06 4.09 6.61
C LEU A 28 6.53 4.29 8.04
N PRO A 29 6.66 3.31 8.97
CA PRO A 29 6.24 3.51 10.36
C PRO A 29 7.03 4.61 11.09
N LEU A 30 8.24 4.93 10.62
CA LEU A 30 9.11 5.94 11.22
C LEU A 30 8.83 7.34 10.66
N VAL A 31 8.61 7.46 9.35
CA VAL A 31 8.45 8.75 8.67
C VAL A 31 7.00 9.21 8.58
N ALA A 32 6.04 8.28 8.66
CA ALA A 32 4.61 8.57 8.61
C ALA A 32 3.82 7.58 9.50
N PRO A 33 3.97 7.69 10.84
CA PRO A 33 3.31 6.78 11.78
C PRO A 33 1.79 6.74 11.58
N GLY A 34 1.21 5.55 11.60
CA GLY A 34 -0.24 5.36 11.42
C GLY A 34 -0.74 5.41 9.97
N THR A 35 0.15 5.63 8.99
CA THR A 35 -0.20 5.54 7.56
C THR A 35 -0.48 4.09 7.18
N ALA A 36 -1.63 3.83 6.55
CA ALA A 36 -1.93 2.51 6.01
C ALA A 36 -1.01 2.19 4.83
N PHE A 37 -0.56 0.94 4.69
CA PHE A 37 0.25 0.48 3.54
C PHE A 37 -0.52 -0.54 2.72
N VAL A 38 -0.81 -0.19 1.47
CA VAL A 38 -1.57 -1.01 0.51
C VAL A 38 -0.60 -1.55 -0.53
N ASN A 39 -0.51 -2.87 -0.67
CA ASN A 39 0.45 -3.53 -1.56
C ASN A 39 -0.18 -4.79 -2.18
N ALA A 40 -0.19 -4.86 -3.52
CA ALA A 40 -0.82 -5.94 -4.26
C ALA A 40 -0.16 -7.32 -4.02
N ASP A 41 1.17 -7.38 -3.93
CA ASP A 41 1.90 -8.62 -3.70
C ASP A 41 1.66 -9.16 -2.28
N LEU A 42 1.64 -8.27 -1.28
CA LEU A 42 1.30 -8.65 0.10
C LEU A 42 -0.16 -9.11 0.22
N ILE A 43 -1.09 -8.48 -0.52
CA ILE A 43 -2.48 -8.94 -0.58
C ILE A 43 -2.55 -10.33 -1.21
N ALA A 44 -1.88 -10.56 -2.33
CA ALA A 44 -1.85 -11.87 -3.00
C ALA A 44 -1.30 -12.96 -2.08
N ALA A 45 -0.20 -12.67 -1.36
CA ALA A 45 0.39 -13.58 -0.38
C ALA A 45 -0.55 -13.87 0.81
N GLY A 46 -1.34 -12.88 1.24
CA GLY A 46 -2.37 -13.06 2.26
C GLY A 46 -3.56 -13.91 1.79
N LEU A 47 -3.97 -13.77 0.52
CA LEU A 47 -5.06 -14.56 -0.06
C LEU A 47 -4.68 -16.04 -0.26
N SER A 48 -3.44 -16.30 -0.67
CA SER A 48 -2.94 -17.66 -0.90
C SER A 48 -1.46 -17.75 -0.52
N PRO A 49 -1.14 -18.14 0.72
CA PRO A 49 0.25 -18.24 1.18
C PRO A 49 1.10 -19.24 0.40
N LEU A 50 0.47 -20.25 -0.23
CA LEU A 50 1.16 -21.30 -0.98
C LEU A 50 1.16 -21.07 -2.50
N ALA A 51 0.29 -20.18 -3.00
CA ALA A 51 0.20 -19.86 -4.43
C ALA A 51 -0.30 -18.42 -4.66
N PRO A 52 0.47 -17.38 -4.27
CA PRO A 52 0.07 -15.97 -4.44
C PRO A 52 -0.15 -15.57 -5.90
N GLU A 53 0.62 -16.15 -6.82
CA GLU A 53 0.57 -15.88 -8.25
C GLU A 53 -0.79 -16.20 -8.87
N GLN A 54 -1.54 -17.13 -8.28
CA GLN A 54 -2.90 -17.46 -8.71
C GLN A 54 -3.94 -16.41 -8.27
N GLN A 55 -3.57 -15.52 -7.35
CA GLN A 55 -4.45 -14.51 -6.76
C GLN A 55 -4.18 -13.09 -7.29
N LEU A 56 -3.30 -12.90 -8.28
CA LEU A 56 -2.92 -11.57 -8.78
C LEU A 56 -4.11 -10.70 -9.21
N VAL A 57 -5.10 -11.30 -9.90
CA VAL A 57 -6.30 -10.57 -10.36
C VAL A 57 -7.19 -10.16 -9.18
N ALA A 58 -7.39 -11.07 -8.22
CA ALA A 58 -8.17 -10.79 -7.01
C ALA A 58 -7.48 -9.73 -6.14
N ALA A 59 -6.17 -9.87 -5.94
CA ALA A 59 -5.35 -8.94 -5.19
C ALA A 59 -5.33 -7.55 -5.82
N SER A 60 -5.25 -7.44 -7.15
CA SER A 60 -5.32 -6.15 -7.85
C SER A 60 -6.67 -5.44 -7.63
N ARG A 61 -7.79 -6.18 -7.60
CA ARG A 61 -9.10 -5.61 -7.30
C ARG A 61 -9.18 -5.11 -5.85
N LEU A 62 -8.72 -5.91 -4.90
CA LEU A 62 -8.68 -5.52 -3.48
C LEU A 62 -7.76 -4.32 -3.25
N PHE A 63 -6.61 -4.28 -3.93
CA PHE A 63 -5.67 -3.16 -3.89
C PHE A 63 -6.36 -1.84 -4.30
N LEU A 64 -7.05 -1.82 -5.44
CA LEU A 64 -7.79 -0.64 -5.90
C LEU A 64 -8.92 -0.27 -4.94
N GLN A 65 -9.67 -1.26 -4.44
CA GLN A 65 -10.73 -1.02 -3.45
C GLN A 65 -10.21 -0.41 -2.15
N GLN A 66 -9.05 -0.83 -1.65
CA GLN A 66 -8.44 -0.26 -0.45
C GLN A 66 -7.97 1.18 -0.69
N ILE A 67 -7.42 1.48 -1.87
CA ILE A 67 -7.08 2.86 -2.26
C ILE A 67 -8.34 3.73 -2.28
N GLU A 68 -9.40 3.29 -2.97
CA GLU A 68 -10.68 4.00 -3.03
C GLU A 68 -11.28 4.23 -1.63
N HIS A 69 -11.21 3.21 -0.77
CA HIS A 69 -11.67 3.30 0.61
C HIS A 69 -10.92 4.39 1.39
N HIS A 70 -9.58 4.40 1.36
CA HIS A 70 -8.79 5.41 2.05
C HIS A 70 -9.03 6.83 1.52
N VAL A 71 -9.19 6.97 0.19
CA VAL A 71 -9.57 8.24 -0.44
C VAL A 71 -10.94 8.70 0.07
N SER A 72 -11.93 7.81 0.12
CA SER A 72 -13.29 8.14 0.55
C SER A 72 -13.40 8.57 2.01
N GLU A 73 -12.52 8.04 2.87
CA GLU A 73 -12.49 8.36 4.31
C GLU A 73 -11.55 9.52 4.65
N GLY A 74 -10.80 10.05 3.67
CA GLY A 74 -9.81 11.08 3.90
C GLY A 74 -8.70 10.63 4.86
N ARG A 75 -8.23 9.38 4.74
CA ARG A 75 -7.14 8.84 5.56
C ARG A 75 -5.81 8.84 4.81
N ASP A 76 -4.73 9.06 5.54
CA ASP A 76 -3.37 8.88 5.04
C ASP A 76 -3.14 7.41 4.64
N PHE A 77 -2.60 7.21 3.44
CA PHE A 77 -2.20 5.89 2.97
C PHE A 77 -0.95 5.97 2.10
N ALA A 78 -0.28 4.84 1.98
CA ALA A 78 0.84 4.62 1.11
C ALA A 78 0.60 3.37 0.27
N PHE A 79 1.13 3.36 -0.94
CA PHE A 79 1.18 2.15 -1.74
C PHE A 79 2.49 2.08 -2.52
N GLU A 80 2.86 0.86 -2.94
CA GLU A 80 3.98 0.69 -3.84
C GLU A 80 3.53 0.43 -5.27
N THR A 81 4.34 0.88 -6.22
CA THR A 81 4.15 0.61 -7.64
C THR A 81 5.50 0.41 -8.32
N THR A 82 5.49 -0.24 -9.48
CA THR A 82 6.66 -0.34 -10.35
C THR A 82 6.59 0.76 -11.40
N LEU A 83 7.72 1.45 -11.63
CA LEU A 83 7.93 2.40 -12.72
C LEU A 83 8.98 1.84 -13.69
#